data_AF-A0A1W2FY74-F1
#
_entry.id   AF-A0A1W2FY74-F1
#
_cell.length_a   1.000
_cell.length_b   1.000
_cell.length_c   1.000
_cell.angle_alpha   90.00
_cell.angle_beta   90.00
_cell.angle_gamma   90.00
#
_symmetry.space_group_name_H-M   'P 1'
#
loop_
_entity.id
_entity.type
_entity.pdbx_description
1 polymer ?
#
loop_
_entity_poly.entity_id
_entity_poly.type
_entity_poly.pdbx_seq_one_letter_code
_entity_poly.pdbx_strand_id
1 'polypeptide(L)'
;MNSFGRRTPPSGEGEWRTFSHRHQTTTMYVTFHNIGEEPITAPKIEFSLEQRQPTSEPGRGLETHFTGASGDDWRCTGAEASITCTSEATVEPRASMPTIDIGVKAVAPVNTRTHFIAAFGDLRYEAIVHYDTST
;
A
#
# COMPACT_ATOMS: atom_id res chain seq x y z
N MET A 1 13.11 -12.88 -2.28
CA MET A 1 13.12 -13.03 -0.80
C MET A 1 12.53 -11.74 -0.24
N ASN A 2 11.22 -11.74 0.01
CA ASN A 2 10.48 -10.59 0.53
C ASN A 2 10.68 -10.60 2.06
N SER A 3 11.21 -9.53 2.63
CA SER A 3 11.38 -9.43 4.09
C SER A 3 10.12 -8.88 4.72
N PHE A 4 9.43 -9.69 5.53
CA PHE A 4 8.25 -9.30 6.28
C PHE A 4 8.68 -8.74 7.65
N GLY A 5 8.53 -7.43 7.87
CA GLY A 5 8.69 -6.82 9.19
C GLY A 5 7.32 -6.47 9.74
N ARG A 6 6.91 -7.10 10.85
CA ARG A 6 5.67 -6.72 11.54
C ARG A 6 5.86 -5.39 12.27
N ARG A 7 4.98 -4.42 12.03
CA ARG A 7 4.86 -3.17 12.81
C ARG A 7 3.42 -2.99 13.28
N THR A 8 3.21 -2.23 14.35
CA THR A 8 1.88 -1.86 14.86
C THR A 8 1.34 -0.63 14.11
N PRO A 9 0.08 -0.67 13.60
CA PRO A 9 -0.62 0.49 13.03
C PRO A 9 -0.68 1.69 13.99
N PRO A 10 -0.50 2.94 13.51
CA PRO A 10 -0.82 4.14 14.27
C PRO A 10 -2.29 4.17 14.69
N SER A 11 -3.18 3.56 13.91
CA SER A 11 -4.60 3.37 14.21
C SER A 11 -4.87 2.36 15.33
N GLY A 12 -3.90 1.52 15.71
CA GLY A 12 -4.08 0.43 16.68
C GLY A 12 -4.89 -0.76 16.15
N GLU A 13 -5.51 -0.65 14.97
CA GLU A 13 -6.31 -1.68 14.33
C GLU A 13 -5.57 -2.23 13.10
N GLY A 14 -5.31 -3.55 13.08
CA GLY A 14 -4.73 -4.24 11.94
C GLY A 14 -3.27 -4.70 12.07
N GLU A 15 -2.71 -5.23 10.98
CA GLU A 15 -1.30 -5.63 10.87
C GLU A 15 -0.65 -4.89 9.69
N TRP A 16 0.48 -4.21 9.93
CA TRP A 16 1.29 -3.66 8.83
C TRP A 16 2.01 -4.78 8.07
N ARG A 17 1.86 -4.76 6.75
CA ARG A 17 2.65 -5.59 5.84
C ARG A 17 3.58 -4.71 5.02
N THR A 18 4.88 -5.05 5.03
CA THR A 18 5.88 -4.37 4.20
C THR A 18 6.02 -5.08 2.87
N PHE A 19 5.91 -4.30 1.80
CA PHE A 19 6.14 -4.71 0.43
C PHE A 19 7.40 -4.04 -0.08
N SER A 20 8.31 -4.81 -0.70
CA SER A 20 9.56 -4.28 -1.23
C SER A 20 9.76 -4.75 -2.65
N HIS A 21 10.03 -3.81 -3.55
CA HIS A 21 10.31 -4.08 -4.95
C HIS A 21 11.67 -3.51 -5.35
N ARG A 22 12.43 -4.23 -6.21
CA ARG A 22 13.80 -3.82 -6.61
C ARG A 22 13.85 -2.83 -7.77
N HIS A 23 12.77 -2.69 -8.52
CA HIS A 23 12.66 -1.70 -9.59
C HIS A 23 11.75 -0.55 -9.17
N GLN A 24 11.91 0.58 -9.86
CA GLN A 24 11.07 1.75 -9.70
C GLN A 24 9.60 1.38 -9.98
N THR A 25 8.75 1.58 -8.98
CA THR A 25 7.30 1.40 -9.11
C THR A 25 6.70 2.69 -9.62
N THR A 26 5.93 2.62 -10.71
CA THR A 26 5.17 3.76 -11.25
C THR A 26 3.71 3.70 -10.81
N THR A 27 3.17 2.48 -10.69
CA THR A 27 1.81 2.24 -10.24
C THR A 27 1.77 0.99 -9.37
N MET A 28 0.93 1.00 -8.34
CA MET A 28 0.55 -0.21 -7.60
C MET A 28 -0.93 -0.46 -7.76
N TYR A 29 -1.30 -1.73 -7.86
CA TYR A 29 -2.68 -2.19 -7.85
C TYR A 29 -2.86 -3.10 -6.65
N VAL A 30 -3.88 -2.82 -5.85
CA VAL A 30 -4.18 -3.61 -4.64
C VAL A 30 -5.60 -4.13 -4.70
N THR A 31 -5.74 -5.45 -4.59
CA THR A 31 -7.03 -6.13 -4.53
C THR A 31 -7.15 -6.89 -3.21
N PHE A 32 -8.31 -6.80 -2.58
CA PHE A 32 -8.62 -7.48 -1.32
C PHE A 32 -9.57 -8.63 -1.53
N HIS A 33 -9.28 -9.76 -0.92
CA HIS A 33 -10.13 -10.94 -0.95
C HIS A 33 -10.54 -11.35 0.46
N ASN A 34 -11.85 -11.54 0.67
CA ASN A 34 -12.37 -12.09 1.93
C ASN A 34 -12.05 -13.59 2.00
N ILE A 35 -11.06 -13.95 2.82
CA ILE A 35 -10.68 -15.34 3.09
C ILE A 35 -11.39 -15.93 4.32
N GLY A 36 -12.39 -15.23 4.86
CA GLY A 36 -13.29 -15.69 5.92
C GLY A 36 -14.46 -16.50 5.39
N GLU A 37 -15.26 -17.03 6.32
CA GLU A 37 -16.51 -17.74 6.04
C GLU A 37 -17.76 -16.87 6.26
N GLU A 38 -17.56 -15.64 6.75
CA GLU A 38 -18.60 -14.67 7.04
C GLU A 38 -18.38 -13.37 6.23
N PRO A 39 -19.45 -12.60 5.96
CA PRO A 39 -19.31 -11.27 5.38
C PRO A 39 -18.52 -10.35 6.30
N ILE A 40 -17.74 -9.45 5.71
CA ILE A 40 -16.90 -8.50 6.44
C ILE A 40 -17.03 -7.10 5.86
N THR A 41 -16.89 -6.09 6.73
CA THR A 41 -16.81 -4.70 6.28
C THR A 41 -15.43 -4.43 5.71
N ALA A 42 -15.37 -3.76 4.57
CA ALA A 42 -14.13 -3.37 3.92
C ALA A 42 -13.19 -2.65 4.90
N PRO A 43 -11.88 -2.97 4.88
CA PRO A 43 -10.96 -2.44 5.87
C PRO A 43 -10.60 -1.00 5.53
N LYS A 44 -10.25 -0.23 6.57
CA LYS A 44 -9.40 0.95 6.35
C LYS A 44 -8.02 0.47 5.94
N ILE A 45 -7.47 1.10 4.90
CA ILE A 45 -6.14 0.83 4.40
C ILE A 45 -5.30 2.09 4.48
N GLU A 46 -4.12 1.98 5.07
CA GLU A 46 -3.13 3.03 5.08
C GLU A 46 -1.93 2.55 4.29
N PHE A 47 -1.46 3.35 3.33
CA PHE A 47 -0.22 3.15 2.60
C PHE A 47 0.78 4.19 3.05
N SER A 48 2.01 3.76 3.33
CA SER A 48 3.11 4.65 3.70
C SER A 48 4.38 4.26 2.97
N LEU A 49 5.14 5.27 2.55
CA LEU A 49 6.47 5.05 2.01
C LEU A 49 7.46 4.86 3.15
N GLU A 50 8.14 3.71 3.17
CA GLU A 50 9.28 3.54 4.06
C GLU A 50 10.51 4.18 3.43
N GLN A 51 10.68 5.47 3.68
CA GLN A 51 11.87 6.19 3.27
C GLN A 51 13.03 5.79 4.20
N ARG A 52 13.90 4.88 3.76
CA ARG A 52 15.24 4.77 4.35
C ARG A 52 16.02 6.00 3.94
N GLN A 53 16.01 7.03 4.77
CA GLN A 53 16.86 8.20 4.57
C GLN A 53 18.32 7.73 4.56
N PRO A 54 19.08 7.93 3.45
CA PRO A 54 20.53 7.75 3.50
C PRO A 54 21.05 8.83 4.46
N THR A 55 21.62 8.41 5.58
CA THR A 55 22.09 9.30 6.66
C THR A 55 23.26 10.21 6.28
N SER A 56 23.63 10.32 5.00
CA SER A 56 24.90 10.93 4.58
C SER A 56 24.83 12.13 3.64
N GLU A 57 23.68 12.54 3.07
CA GLU A 57 23.60 13.79 2.29
C GLU A 57 22.23 14.49 2.44
N PRO A 58 22.13 15.63 3.15
CA PRO A 58 20.93 16.46 3.11
C PRO A 58 20.76 17.02 1.69
N GLY A 59 19.64 16.69 1.03
CA GLY A 59 19.29 17.20 -0.30
C GLY A 59 19.43 16.22 -1.46
N ARG A 60 19.87 14.97 -1.22
CA ARG A 60 19.85 13.88 -2.21
C ARG A 60 18.95 12.74 -1.76
N GLY A 61 17.75 13.10 -1.29
CA GLY A 61 16.72 12.16 -0.91
C GLY A 61 16.21 11.41 -2.14
N LEU A 62 16.05 10.11 -2.01
CA LEU A 62 15.22 9.31 -2.90
C LEU A 62 13.78 9.80 -2.72
N GLU A 63 13.38 10.83 -3.45
CA GLU A 63 12.06 11.43 -3.28
C GLU A 63 11.06 10.62 -4.11
N THR A 64 10.82 9.38 -3.69
CA THR A 64 9.61 8.68 -4.07
C THR A 64 8.46 9.28 -3.28
N HIS A 65 7.38 9.60 -3.98
CA HIS A 65 6.18 10.15 -3.40
C HIS A 65 4.96 9.57 -4.12
N PHE A 66 3.86 9.38 -3.39
CA PHE A 66 2.59 9.03 -3.98
C PHE A 66 2.02 10.23 -4.75
N THR A 67 1.45 9.98 -5.92
CA THR A 67 0.73 11.01 -6.69
C THR A 67 -0.78 11.00 -6.39
N GLY A 68 -1.27 9.93 -5.77
CA GLY A 68 -2.67 9.75 -5.40
C GLY A 68 -3.09 8.28 -5.48
N ALA A 69 -4.32 8.00 -5.07
CA ALA A 69 -4.96 6.70 -5.26
C ALA A 69 -6.44 6.86 -5.58
N SER A 70 -6.98 5.87 -6.28
CA SER A 70 -8.38 5.78 -6.66
C SER A 70 -8.81 4.33 -6.80
N GLY A 71 -10.10 4.06 -6.61
CA GLY A 71 -10.70 2.76 -6.86
C GLY A 71 -12.21 2.86 -6.70
N ASP A 72 -12.95 1.99 -7.39
CA ASP A 72 -14.41 1.95 -7.24
C ASP A 72 -14.78 1.57 -5.81
N ASP A 73 -15.81 2.23 -5.26
CA ASP A 73 -16.25 2.08 -3.86
C ASP A 73 -15.17 2.36 -2.80
N TRP A 74 -14.05 2.97 -3.20
CA TRP A 74 -13.00 3.44 -2.31
C TRP A 74 -12.99 4.96 -2.21
N ARG A 75 -12.91 5.46 -0.98
CA ARG A 75 -12.60 6.85 -0.68
C ARG A 75 -11.13 6.93 -0.28
N CYS A 76 -10.29 7.35 -1.21
CA CYS A 76 -8.86 7.56 -0.96
C CYS A 76 -8.55 9.03 -0.69
N THR A 77 -7.70 9.29 0.29
CA THR A 77 -7.22 10.62 0.69
C THR A 77 -5.73 10.57 1.00
N GLY A 78 -5.06 11.73 0.92
CA GLY A 78 -3.62 11.83 1.12
C GLY A 78 -2.82 11.76 -0.19
N ALA A 79 -1.56 12.18 -0.10
CA ALA A 79 -0.59 12.18 -1.19
C ALA A 79 0.82 12.23 -0.58
N GLU A 80 1.82 12.14 -1.45
CA GLU A 80 3.23 12.24 -1.13
C GLU A 80 3.75 11.12 -0.22
N ALA A 81 3.63 11.27 1.10
CA ALA A 81 4.20 10.35 2.09
C ALA A 81 3.25 9.21 2.48
N SER A 82 1.94 9.46 2.43
CA SER A 82 0.93 8.48 2.82
C SER A 82 -0.40 8.67 2.10
N ILE A 83 -1.09 7.55 1.92
CA ILE A 83 -2.45 7.48 1.36
C ILE A 83 -3.30 6.66 2.31
N THR A 84 -4.53 7.09 2.56
CA THR A 84 -5.53 6.33 3.29
C THR A 84 -6.72 6.08 2.39
N CYS A 85 -7.11 4.82 2.21
CA CYS A 85 -8.30 4.41 1.48
C CYS A 85 -9.29 3.74 2.44
N THR A 86 -10.53 4.20 2.43
CA THR A 86 -11.64 3.62 3.21
C THR A 86 -12.77 3.18 2.30
N SER A 87 -13.46 2.12 2.68
CA SER A 87 -14.72 1.71 2.07
C SER A 87 -15.64 1.18 3.17
N GLU A 88 -16.94 1.35 2.97
CA GLU A 88 -17.98 0.81 3.86
C GLU A 88 -18.70 -0.39 3.22
N ALA A 89 -18.19 -0.86 2.07
CA ALA A 89 -18.76 -2.00 1.38
C ALA A 89 -18.69 -3.26 2.26
N THR A 90 -19.73 -4.08 2.17
CA THR A 90 -19.73 -5.43 2.73
C THR A 90 -19.19 -6.40 1.68
N VAL A 91 -18.22 -7.21 2.08
CA VAL A 91 -17.53 -8.18 1.22
C VAL A 91 -17.98 -9.58 1.63
N GLU A 92 -18.71 -10.24 0.74
CA GLU A 92 -19.17 -11.62 0.96
C GLU A 92 -17.98 -12.60 1.09
N PRO A 93 -18.18 -13.77 1.73
CA PRO A 93 -17.17 -14.82 1.79
C PRO A 93 -16.65 -15.17 0.39
N ARG A 94 -15.33 -15.25 0.24
CA ARG A 94 -14.66 -15.52 -1.06
C ARG A 94 -14.95 -14.50 -2.15
N ALA A 95 -15.48 -13.33 -1.83
CA ALA A 95 -15.57 -12.21 -2.75
C ALA A 95 -14.33 -11.33 -2.67
N SER A 96 -14.09 -10.57 -3.74
CA SER A 96 -13.03 -9.58 -3.80
C SER A 96 -13.62 -8.17 -3.90
N MET A 97 -12.94 -7.22 -3.27
CA MET A 97 -13.21 -5.79 -3.46
C MET A 97 -12.71 -5.31 -4.82
N PRO A 98 -13.24 -4.18 -5.33
CA PRO A 98 -12.63 -3.47 -6.44
C PRO A 98 -11.18 -3.10 -6.15
N THR A 99 -10.36 -3.09 -7.21
CA THR A 99 -8.94 -2.77 -7.15
C THR A 99 -8.72 -1.28 -6.82
N ILE A 100 -7.70 -1.02 -6.00
CA ILE A 100 -7.19 0.33 -5.75
C ILE A 100 -5.96 0.56 -6.63
N ASP A 101 -6.03 1.59 -7.47
CA ASP A 101 -4.92 2.11 -8.28
C ASP A 101 -4.18 3.17 -7.47
N ILE A 102 -2.87 3.00 -7.29
CA ILE A 102 -2.03 3.91 -6.52
C ILE A 102 -0.90 4.40 -7.43
N GLY A 103 -0.91 5.69 -7.72
CA GLY A 103 0.13 6.34 -8.51
C GLY A 103 1.38 6.63 -7.67
N VAL A 104 2.54 6.28 -8.20
CA VAL A 104 3.84 6.46 -7.55
C VAL A 104 4.75 7.22 -8.50
N LYS A 105 5.29 8.34 -8.04
CA LYS A 105 6.31 9.07 -8.78
C LYS A 105 7.62 8.98 -8.02
N ALA A 106 8.64 8.47 -8.70
CA ALA A 106 9.96 8.36 -8.14
C ALA A 106 10.89 9.41 -8.74
N VAL A 107 11.52 10.20 -7.87
CA VAL A 107 12.53 11.19 -8.21
C VAL A 107 13.91 10.58 -7.91
N ALA A 108 14.38 9.72 -8.83
CA ALA A 108 15.74 9.16 -9.07
C ALA A 108 16.71 8.77 -7.91
N PRO A 109 17.58 7.73 -8.09
CA PRO A 109 17.81 6.94 -9.31
C PRO A 109 17.15 5.54 -9.31
N VAL A 110 17.09 4.98 -10.51
CA VAL A 110 16.35 3.79 -11.01
C VAL A 110 16.61 2.47 -10.23
N ASN A 111 17.63 2.44 -9.37
CA ASN A 111 18.04 1.24 -8.60
C ASN A 111 17.53 1.27 -7.15
N THR A 112 16.55 2.11 -6.87
CA THR A 112 16.03 2.28 -5.53
C THR A 112 15.01 1.20 -5.23
N ARG A 113 15.22 0.49 -4.12
CA ARG A 113 14.17 -0.38 -3.59
C ARG A 113 13.02 0.50 -3.13
N THR A 114 11.86 0.32 -3.74
CA THR A 114 10.65 0.99 -3.26
C THR A 114 10.06 0.13 -2.17
N HIS A 115 9.84 0.73 -1.00
CA HIS A 115 9.26 0.07 0.15
C HIS A 115 7.94 0.75 0.49
N PHE A 116 6.87 -0.04 0.51
CA PHE A 116 5.55 0.40 0.95
C PHE A 116 5.13 -0.42 2.15
N ILE A 117 4.45 0.22 3.08
CA ILE A 117 3.81 -0.45 4.20
C ILE A 117 2.31 -0.26 4.01
N ALA A 118 1.54 -1.35 4.09
CA ALA A 118 0.08 -1.29 4.08
C ALA A 118 -0.50 -1.85 5.38
N ALA A 119 -1.39 -1.12 6.03
CA ALA A 119 -2.13 -1.58 7.22
C ALA A 119 -3.51 -2.03 6.77
N PHE A 120 -3.94 -3.20 7.23
CA PHE A 120 -5.28 -3.74 6.96
C PHE A 120 -6.01 -3.92 8.27
N GLY A 121 -7.18 -3.29 8.43
CA GLY A 121 -7.98 -3.35 9.65
C GLY A 121 -8.36 -4.78 10.07
N ASP A 122 -9.25 -5.45 9.33
CA ASP A 122 -9.60 -6.86 9.59
C ASP A 122 -8.50 -7.78 9.05
N LEU A 123 -8.17 -8.85 9.79
CA LEU A 123 -7.13 -9.81 9.42
C LEU A 123 -7.68 -10.96 8.54
N ARG A 124 -8.98 -10.99 8.27
CA ARG A 124 -9.65 -11.96 7.38
C ARG A 124 -9.49 -11.65 5.88
N TYR A 125 -8.50 -10.84 5.54
CA TYR A 125 -8.21 -10.47 4.15
C TYR A 125 -6.89 -11.05 3.65
N GLU A 126 -6.90 -11.47 2.39
CA GLU A 126 -5.69 -11.56 1.58
C GLU A 126 -5.60 -10.33 0.68
N ALA A 127 -4.44 -9.67 0.70
CA ALA A 127 -4.14 -8.54 -0.17
C ALA A 127 -3.22 -9.01 -1.29
N ILE A 128 -3.68 -8.90 -2.53
CA ILE A 128 -2.88 -9.15 -3.73
C ILE A 128 -2.39 -7.81 -4.22
N VAL A 129 -1.06 -7.66 -4.32
CA VAL A 129 -0.44 -6.43 -4.79
C VAL A 129 0.32 -6.69 -6.09
N HIS A 130 -0.06 -5.96 -7.14
CA HIS A 130 0.65 -5.90 -8.40
C HIS A 130 1.36 -4.56 -8.54
N TYR A 131 2.51 -4.56 -9.22
CA TYR A 131 3.33 -3.36 -9.43
C TYR A 131 3.62 -3.22 -10.91
N ASP A 132 3.33 -2.05 -11.46
CA ASP A 132 3.91 -1.65 -12.74
C ASP A 132 5.26 -0.99 -12.46
N THR A 133 6.24 -1.36 -13.28
CA THR A 133 7.60 -0.87 -13.16
C THR A 133 8.00 -0.14 -14.41
N SER A 134 8.66 1.00 -14.27
CA SER A 134 9.42 1.55 -15.39
C SER A 134 10.62 0.65 -15.68
N THR A 135 10.78 0.28 -16.95
CA THR A 135 11.97 -0.40 -17.48
C THR A 135 13.18 0.51 -17.51
#